data_AF-A0A6L8A3B7-F1
#
_entry.id   AF-A0A6L8A3B7-F1
#
_cell.length_a   1.000
_cell.length_b   1.000
_cell.length_c   1.000
_cell.angle_alpha   90.00
_cell.angle_beta   90.00
_cell.angle_gamma   90.00
#
_symmetry.space_group_name_H-M   'P 1'
#
loop_
_entity.id
_entity.type
_entity.pdbx_description
1 polymer ?
#
loop_
_entity_poly.entity_id
_entity_poly.type
_entity_poly.pdbx_seq_one_letter_code
_entity_poly.pdbx_strand_id
1 'polypeptide(L)'
;MVDVRLFPTMARWEAAYQDLFGCGLRPLWSFPFLWAWRRRFYQLPNVAATCPSETWRQDYFGSLFPLNPSGIVPQAPSLASLLDWNPPNSR
;
A
#
# COMPACT_ATOMS: atom_id res chain seq x y z
N MET A 1 17.43 6.10 -8.98
CA MET A 1 16.32 7.06 -8.70
C MET A 1 14.93 6.50 -8.99
N VAL A 2 14.79 5.49 -9.87
CA VAL A 2 13.47 4.92 -10.23
C VAL A 2 12.77 4.27 -9.02
N ASP A 3 13.49 3.48 -8.22
CA ASP A 3 12.90 2.75 -7.08
C ASP A 3 12.28 3.68 -6.03
N VAL A 4 12.96 4.78 -5.71
CA VAL A 4 12.50 5.79 -4.75
C VAL A 4 11.19 6.45 -5.22
N ARG A 5 10.97 6.56 -6.53
CA ARG A 5 9.72 7.11 -7.09
C ARG A 5 8.63 6.05 -7.19
N LEU A 6 8.99 4.79 -7.44
CA LEU A 6 8.04 3.69 -7.55
C LEU A 6 7.49 3.25 -6.18
N PHE A 7 8.35 3.22 -5.17
CA PHE A 7 8.01 2.65 -3.86
C PHE A 7 6.82 3.34 -3.18
N PRO A 8 6.72 4.68 -3.13
CA PRO A 8 5.58 5.36 -2.51
C PRO A 8 4.24 4.98 -3.16
N THR A 9 4.22 4.68 -4.45
CA THR A 9 3.03 4.20 -5.16
C THR A 9 2.67 2.79 -4.72
N MET A 10 3.65 1.87 -4.70
CA MET A 10 3.44 0.49 -4.26
C MET A 10 3.08 0.41 -2.78
N ALA A 11 3.69 1.23 -1.92
CA ALA A 11 3.44 1.28 -0.49
C ALA A 11 1.99 1.60 -0.13
N ARG A 12 1.31 2.44 -0.93
CA ARG A 12 -0.08 2.89 -0.70
C ARG A 12 -1.14 2.04 -1.40
N TRP A 13 -0.74 1.01 -2.15
CA TRP A 13 -1.63 0.29 -3.04
C TRP A 13 -2.88 -0.25 -2.33
N GLU A 14 -2.70 -1.09 -1.32
CA GLU A 14 -3.80 -1.68 -0.53
C GLU A 14 -4.34 -0.70 0.52
N ALA A 15 -3.61 0.36 0.85
CA ALA A 15 -4.06 1.36 1.81
C ALA A 15 -5.09 2.33 1.21
N ALA A 16 -5.05 2.56 -0.11
CA ALA A 16 -5.96 3.51 -0.76
C ALA A 16 -6.26 3.16 -2.21
N TYR A 17 -5.25 2.95 -3.06
CA TYR A 17 -5.44 2.97 -4.52
C TYR A 17 -6.30 1.83 -5.05
N GLN A 18 -6.19 0.65 -4.46
CA GLN A 18 -6.95 -0.51 -4.85
C GLN A 18 -8.46 -0.23 -4.79
N ASP A 19 -8.90 0.37 -3.69
CA ASP A 19 -10.32 0.54 -3.39
C ASP A 19 -10.81 1.93 -3.85
N LEU A 20 -10.13 3.02 -3.45
CA LEU A 20 -10.56 4.38 -3.75
C LEU A 20 -10.46 4.73 -5.25
N PHE A 21 -9.46 4.19 -5.95
CA PHE A 21 -9.26 4.46 -7.39
C PHE A 21 -9.64 3.27 -8.28
N GLY A 22 -10.19 2.20 -7.70
CA GLY A 22 -10.64 1.02 -8.47
C GLY A 22 -9.51 0.25 -9.18
N CYS A 23 -8.26 0.34 -8.69
CA CYS A 23 -7.10 -0.31 -9.30
C CYS A 23 -6.92 -1.79 -8.89
N GLY A 24 -7.98 -2.43 -8.37
CA GLY A 24 -7.91 -3.75 -7.73
C GLY A 24 -8.12 -4.99 -8.60
N LEU A 25 -7.84 -4.95 -9.90
CA LEU A 25 -8.04 -6.11 -10.79
C LEU A 25 -7.31 -7.37 -10.29
N ARG A 26 -6.07 -7.21 -9.79
CA ARG A 26 -5.32 -8.26 -9.12
C ARG A 26 -4.62 -7.70 -7.89
N PRO A 27 -4.54 -8.46 -6.79
CA PRO A 27 -3.85 -7.99 -5.59
C PRO A 27 -2.34 -7.94 -5.82
N LEU A 28 -1.64 -7.00 -5.18
CA LEU A 28 -0.22 -6.76 -5.43
C LEU A 28 0.66 -7.98 -5.08
N TRP A 29 0.28 -8.76 -4.06
CA TRP A 29 0.98 -9.97 -3.65
C TRP A 29 0.99 -11.07 -4.73
N SER A 30 0.07 -11.02 -5.71
CA SER A 30 0.04 -11.96 -6.84
C SER A 30 1.21 -11.76 -7.84
N PHE A 31 1.98 -10.67 -7.69
CA PHE A 31 3.17 -10.39 -8.48
C PHE A 31 4.43 -10.65 -7.63
N PRO A 32 5.00 -11.87 -7.63
CA PRO A 32 5.97 -12.29 -6.62
C PRO A 32 7.26 -11.45 -6.62
N PHE A 33 7.76 -11.08 -7.81
CA PHE A 33 8.97 -10.24 -7.91
C PHE A 33 8.74 -8.81 -7.41
N LEU A 34 7.57 -8.24 -7.69
CA LEU A 34 7.20 -6.89 -7.25
C LEU A 34 6.92 -6.88 -5.74
N TRP A 35 6.26 -7.91 -5.22
CA TRP A 35 6.04 -8.10 -3.79
C TRP A 35 7.37 -8.23 -3.02
N ALA A 36 8.28 -9.08 -3.51
CA ALA A 36 9.61 -9.24 -2.93
C ALA A 36 10.43 -7.93 -2.99
N TRP A 37 10.39 -7.21 -4.12
CA TRP A 37 11.03 -5.90 -4.24
C TRP A 37 10.47 -4.88 -3.25
N ARG A 38 9.15 -4.79 -3.12
CA ARG A 38 8.48 -3.87 -2.18
C ARG A 38 8.90 -4.15 -0.74
N ARG A 39 8.92 -5.44 -0.33
CA ARG A 39 9.40 -5.87 1.01
C ARG A 39 10.84 -5.46 1.25
N ARG A 40 11.74 -5.74 0.30
CA ARG A 40 13.16 -5.35 0.41
C ARG A 40 13.33 -3.85 0.53
N PHE A 41 12.59 -3.06 -0.24
CA PHE A 41 12.67 -1.60 -0.18
C PHE A 41 12.17 -1.07 1.16
N TYR A 42 11.04 -1.60 1.66
CA TYR A 42 10.50 -1.23 2.98
C TYR A 42 11.49 -1.52 4.13
N GLN A 43 12.27 -2.59 4.01
CA GLN A 43 13.28 -3.01 4.98
C GLN A 43 14.59 -2.20 4.93
N LEU A 44 14.74 -1.26 3.99
CA LEU A 44 15.89 -0.36 3.99
C LEU A 44 15.89 0.51 5.26
N PRO A 45 17.09 0.90 5.76
CA PRO A 45 17.19 1.72 6.96
C PRO A 45 16.30 2.96 6.90
N ASN A 46 15.54 3.20 7.96
CA ASN A 46 14.64 4.33 8.16
C ASN A 46 13.41 4.43 7.22
N VAL A 47 13.24 3.53 6.23
CA VAL A 47 12.09 3.61 5.31
C VAL A 47 10.77 3.26 6.00
N ALA A 48 10.76 2.26 6.89
CA ALA A 48 9.57 1.90 7.65
C ALA A 48 9.02 3.08 8.48
N ALA A 49 9.90 3.92 9.04
CA ALA A 49 9.54 5.09 9.82
C ALA A 49 8.83 6.18 8.99
N THR A 50 9.04 6.20 7.67
CA THR A 50 8.35 7.13 6.76
C THR A 50 7.02 6.60 6.24
N CYS A 51 6.54 5.45 6.75
CA CYS A 51 5.40 4.73 6.19
C CYS A 51 4.15 4.63 7.10
N PRO A 52 3.55 5.76 7.55
CA PRO A 52 2.35 5.73 8.39
C PRO A 52 1.09 5.40 7.58
N SER A 53 0.86 4.10 7.31
CA SER A 53 -0.22 3.64 6.43
C SER A 53 -1.63 4.01 6.89
N GLU A 54 -1.84 4.13 8.20
CA GLU A 54 -3.13 4.55 8.78
C GLU A 54 -3.44 6.01 8.42
N THR A 55 -2.48 6.91 8.62
CA THR A 55 -2.61 8.34 8.29
C THR A 55 -2.86 8.53 6.80
N TRP A 56 -2.10 7.84 5.94
CA TRP A 56 -2.35 7.91 4.49
C TRP A 56 -3.79 7.54 4.15
N ARG A 57 -4.29 6.42 4.70
CA ARG A 57 -5.66 5.97 4.43
C ARG A 57 -6.69 7.02 4.84
N GLN A 58 -6.54 7.59 6.04
CA GLN A 58 -7.41 8.67 6.52
C GLN A 58 -7.38 9.89 5.57
N ASP A 59 -6.19 10.30 5.11
CA ASP A 59 -6.05 11.42 4.19
C ASP A 59 -6.75 11.14 2.85
N TYR A 60 -6.52 9.97 2.24
CA TYR A 60 -7.12 9.60 0.95
C TYR A 60 -8.64 9.51 1.00
N PHE A 61 -9.20 8.81 1.99
CA PHE A 61 -10.65 8.60 2.07
C PHE A 61 -11.39 9.79 2.70
N GLY A 62 -10.73 10.58 3.55
CA GLY A 62 -11.33 11.72 4.24
C GLY A 62 -11.23 13.03 3.47
N SER A 63 -10.18 13.23 2.65
CA SER A 63 -9.92 14.54 2.03
C SER A 63 -10.25 14.60 0.53
N LEU A 64 -10.33 13.47 -0.17
CA LEU A 64 -10.51 13.46 -1.63
C LEU A 64 -11.98 13.50 -2.06
N PHE A 65 -12.69 14.57 -1.70
CA PHE A 65 -13.99 14.86 -2.31
C PHE A 65 -13.80 15.23 -3.80
N PRO A 66 -14.61 14.73 -4.75
CA PRO A 66 -15.85 13.95 -4.57
C PRO A 66 -15.67 12.42 -4.69
N LEU A 67 -14.44 11.90 -4.63
CA LEU A 67 -14.17 10.47 -4.86
C LEU A 67 -14.75 9.58 -3.76
N ASN A 68 -14.80 10.04 -2.50
CA ASN A 68 -15.47 9.36 -1.41
C ASN A 68 -16.46 10.29 -0.67
N PRO A 69 -17.69 10.51 -1.22
CA PRO A 69 -18.66 11.40 -0.61
C PRO A 69 -19.10 10.97 0.80
N SER A 70 -19.01 9.66 1.10
CA SER A 70 -19.42 9.12 2.39
C SER A 70 -18.47 9.48 3.53
N GLY A 71 -17.20 9.81 3.22
CA GLY A 71 -16.14 9.99 4.22
C GLY A 71 -15.79 8.73 5.02
N ILE A 72 -16.39 7.57 4.70
CA ILE A 72 -16.11 6.31 5.38
C ILE A 72 -14.69 5.88 5.03
N VAL A 73 -13.88 5.62 6.06
CA VAL A 73 -12.52 5.11 5.94
C VAL A 73 -12.55 3.60 6.20
N PRO A 74 -12.34 2.73 5.19
CA PRO A 74 -12.35 1.29 5.39
C PRO A 74 -11.17 0.85 6.29
N GLN A 75 -11.38 -0.20 7.09
CA GLN A 75 -10.27 -0.79 7.82
C GLN A 75 -9.39 -1.59 6.85
N ALA A 76 -8.08 -1.45 6.99
CA ALA A 76 -7.11 -2.27 6.28
C ALA A 76 -5.91 -2.57 7.19
N PRO A 77 -5.21 -3.70 6.97
CA PRO A 77 -3.97 -3.98 7.66
C PRO A 77 -2.93 -2.87 7.42
N SER A 78 -2.02 -2.70 8.38
CA SER A 78 -0.89 -1.78 8.20
C SER A 78 0.06 -2.28 7.12
N LEU A 79 0.85 -1.38 6.54
CA LEU A 79 1.87 -1.78 5.57
C LEU A 79 2.85 -2.81 6.17
N ALA A 80 3.25 -2.63 7.43
CA ALA A 80 4.09 -3.59 8.14
C ALA A 80 3.44 -4.98 8.21
N SER A 81 2.20 -5.04 8.71
CA SER A 81 1.46 -6.30 8.84
C SER A 81 1.25 -7.00 7.50
N LEU A 82 0.99 -6.24 6.42
CA LEU A 82 0.88 -6.78 5.07
C LEU A 82 2.19 -7.42 4.59
N LEU A 83 3.32 -6.74 4.80
CA LEU A 83 4.62 -7.19 4.30
C LEU A 83 5.24 -8.32 5.13
N ASP A 84 4.84 -8.46 6.40
CA ASP A 84 5.22 -9.58 7.27
C ASP A 84 4.49 -10.88 6.90
N TRP A 85 3.33 -10.78 6.25
CA TRP A 85 2.58 -11.93 5.77
C TRP A 85 3.20 -12.56 4.51
N ASN A 86 3.11 -13.90 4.42
CA ASN A 86 3.62 -14.66 3.28
C ASN A 86 2.46 -15.20 2.42
N PRO A 87 2.27 -14.71 1.17
CA PRO A 87 1.19 -15.16 0.31
C PRO A 87 1.37 -16.59 -0.20
N PRO A 88 0.28 -17.32 -0.48
CA PRO A 88 0.36 -18.57 -1.22
C PRO A 88 0.95 -18.29 -2.60
N ASN A 89 2.04 -18.99 -2.96
CA ASN A 89 2.88 -18.86 -4.18
C ASN A 89 4.11 -17.93 -4.11
N SER A 90 4.62 -17.59 -2.93
CA SER A 90 5.86 -16.82 -2.77
C SER A 90 7.17 -17.62 -2.92
N ARG A 91 7.16 -18.72 -3.71
CA ARG A 91 8.36 -19.52 -3.99
C ARG A 91 9.20 -18.93 -5.12
#